data_AF-D7CN47-F1
#
_entry.id   AF-D7CN47-F1
#
_cell.length_a   1.000
_cell.length_b   1.000
_cell.length_c   1.000
_cell.angle_alpha   90.00
_cell.angle_beta   90.00
_cell.angle_gamma   90.00
#
_symmetry.space_group_name_H-M   'P 1'
#
loop_
_entity.id
_entity.type
_entity.pdbx_description
1 polymer ?
#
loop_
_entity_poly.entity_id
_entity_poly.type
_entity_poly.pdbx_seq_one_letter_code
_entity_poly.pdbx_strand_id
1 'polypeptide(L)'
;MSRRWGWAFLALVLLTVGIVAGWSMEWNGLISSDQADEHKPLIKVEIHFSDGSMLVGYVKELGVSKEGTVYVGGSSTNYLYDAGGHVIGVFNYSHVSYMKVIK
;
A
#
# COMPACT_ATOMS: atom_id res chain seq x y z
N MET A 1 -7.97 33.89 -50.21
CA MET A 1 -8.73 33.09 -49.20
C MET A 1 -8.13 31.71 -48.90
N SER A 2 -7.04 31.29 -49.55
CA SER A 2 -6.44 29.94 -49.40
C SER A 2 -5.42 29.79 -48.26
N ARG A 3 -4.75 30.88 -47.85
CA ARG A 3 -3.63 30.81 -46.89
C ARG A 3 -4.07 30.48 -45.46
N ARG A 4 -5.22 31.00 -45.00
CA ARG A 4 -5.76 30.76 -43.65
C ARG A 4 -6.25 29.33 -43.45
N TRP A 5 -6.76 28.72 -44.53
CA TRP A 5 -7.17 27.32 -44.55
C TRP A 5 -6.00 26.36 -44.52
N GLY A 6 -4.86 26.72 -45.14
CA GLY A 6 -3.63 25.93 -45.05
C GLY A 6 -3.12 25.75 -43.62
N TRP A 7 -3.14 26.83 -42.81
CA TRP A 7 -2.75 26.75 -41.39
C TRP A 7 -3.76 25.96 -40.55
N ALA A 8 -5.05 26.10 -40.82
CA ALA A 8 -6.08 25.32 -40.14
C ALA A 8 -5.96 23.82 -40.44
N PHE A 9 -5.65 23.47 -41.69
CA PHE A 9 -5.43 22.08 -42.09
C PHE A 9 -4.14 21.52 -41.50
N LEU A 10 -3.06 22.31 -41.46
CA LEU A 10 -1.80 21.91 -40.83
C LEU A 10 -1.94 21.69 -39.32
N ALA A 11 -2.70 22.55 -38.63
CA ALA A 11 -3.02 22.38 -37.22
C ALA A 11 -3.88 21.13 -36.96
N LEU A 12 -4.84 20.83 -37.85
CA LEU A 12 -5.65 19.62 -37.77
C LEU A 12 -4.80 18.35 -37.93
N VAL A 13 -3.84 18.36 -38.87
CA VAL A 13 -2.93 17.22 -39.10
C VAL A 13 -1.97 17.02 -37.92
N LEU A 14 -1.43 18.10 -37.35
CA LEU A 14 -0.58 18.01 -36.15
C LEU A 14 -1.36 17.43 -34.95
N LEU A 15 -2.64 17.79 -34.81
CA LEU A 15 -3.50 17.29 -33.74
C LEU A 15 -3.82 15.81 -33.90
N THR A 16 -4.06 15.32 -35.13
CA THR A 16 -4.32 13.90 -35.37
C THR A 16 -3.07 13.03 -35.19
N VAL A 17 -1.88 13.54 -35.55
CA VAL A 17 -0.61 12.83 -35.29
C VAL A 17 -0.34 12.73 -33.79
N GLY A 18 -0.64 13.77 -33.00
CA GLY A 18 -0.50 13.72 -31.53
C GLY A 18 -1.42 12.72 -30.83
N ILE A 19 -2.58 12.41 -31.41
CA ILE A 19 -3.52 11.41 -30.86
C ILE A 19 -3.10 9.98 -31.21
N VAL A 20 -2.54 9.76 -32.40
CA VAL A 20 -2.12 8.42 -32.87
C VAL A 20 -0.74 8.04 -32.34
N ALA A 21 0.16 9.00 -32.16
CA ALA A 21 1.47 8.80 -31.52
C ALA A 21 1.33 8.79 -29.99
N GLY A 22 0.54 7.84 -29.49
CA GLY A 22 0.54 7.36 -28.12
C GLY A 22 0.95 8.37 -27.05
N TRP A 23 0.00 9.18 -26.59
CA TRP A 23 0.05 9.60 -25.19
C TRP A 23 -0.24 8.37 -24.34
N SER A 24 0.77 7.52 -24.15
CA SER A 24 0.80 6.52 -23.09
C SER A 24 1.04 7.25 -21.77
N MET A 25 0.13 8.13 -21.41
CA MET A 25 0.09 8.70 -20.08
C MET A 25 -0.48 7.58 -19.21
N GLU A 26 0.40 6.72 -18.71
CA GLU A 26 0.12 5.74 -17.66
C GLU A 26 -0.26 6.50 -16.38
N TRP A 27 -1.51 6.95 -16.31
CA TRP A 27 -2.11 7.52 -15.08
C TRP A 27 -2.50 6.45 -14.07
N ASN A 28 -2.26 5.17 -14.38
CA ASN A 28 -2.55 4.05 -13.49
C ASN A 28 -1.62 3.98 -12.26
N GLY A 29 -0.56 4.79 -12.19
CA GLY A 29 0.38 4.77 -11.06
C GLY A 29 0.09 5.79 -9.95
N LEU A 30 -0.81 6.76 -10.17
CA LEU A 30 -1.07 7.86 -9.21
C LEU A 30 -2.43 7.75 -8.51
N ILE A 31 -3.27 6.82 -8.97
CA ILE A 31 -4.51 6.39 -8.31
C ILE A 31 -4.35 4.91 -7.96
N SER A 32 -3.24 4.56 -7.31
CA SER A 32 -3.25 3.41 -6.43
C SER A 32 -3.99 3.84 -5.18
N SER A 33 -5.32 3.84 -5.28
CA SER A 33 -6.19 3.86 -4.12
C SER A 33 -5.69 2.74 -3.21
N ASP A 34 -5.30 3.09 -1.99
CA ASP A 34 -4.91 2.20 -0.89
C ASP A 34 -6.06 1.26 -0.44
N GLN A 35 -7.07 1.06 -1.31
CA GLN A 35 -8.24 0.23 -1.14
C GLN A 35 -7.98 -1.26 -1.39
N ALA A 36 -6.76 -1.66 -1.75
CA ALA A 36 -6.39 -3.07 -1.80
C ALA A 36 -6.26 -3.70 -0.40
N ASP A 37 -6.26 -2.89 0.66
CA ASP A 37 -5.93 -3.33 2.01
C ASP A 37 -7.14 -3.46 2.97
N GLU A 38 -8.34 -3.05 2.54
CA GLU A 38 -9.54 -3.05 3.40
C GLU A 38 -10.10 -4.44 3.74
N HIS A 39 -9.62 -5.51 3.10
CA HIS A 39 -10.20 -6.86 3.26
C HIS A 39 -9.17 -7.96 3.52
N LYS A 40 -7.94 -7.64 3.98
CA LYS A 40 -7.07 -8.68 4.53
C LYS A 40 -7.65 -9.13 5.88
N PRO A 41 -7.97 -10.43 6.05
CA PRO A 41 -8.59 -10.91 7.28
C PRO A 41 -7.63 -10.70 8.46
N LEU A 42 -8.09 -9.96 9.47
CA LEU A 42 -7.35 -9.73 10.70
C LEU A 42 -7.24 -11.02 11.51
N ILE A 43 -6.02 -11.30 11.99
CA ILE A 43 -5.71 -12.51 12.75
C ILE A 43 -5.64 -12.14 14.22
N LYS A 44 -6.53 -12.71 15.02
CA LYS A 44 -6.52 -12.52 16.47
C LYS A 44 -5.35 -13.29 17.09
N VAL A 45 -4.51 -12.59 17.84
CA VAL A 45 -3.28 -13.13 18.40
C VAL A 45 -3.07 -12.71 19.85
N GLU A 46 -2.40 -13.59 20.59
CA GLU A 46 -1.72 -13.29 21.84
C GLU A 46 -0.22 -13.20 21.53
N ILE A 47 0.35 -12.02 21.72
CA ILE A 47 1.75 -11.70 21.46
C ILE A 47 2.50 -11.80 22.78
N HIS A 48 3.53 -12.66 22.82
CA HIS A 48 4.43 -12.78 23.96
C HIS A 48 5.75 -12.09 23.62
N PHE A 49 6.15 -11.15 24.46
CA PHE A 49 7.41 -10.42 24.31
C PHE A 49 8.52 -11.07 25.12
N SER A 50 9.75 -10.75 24.73
CA SER A 50 10.98 -11.25 25.35
C SER A 50 11.22 -10.73 26.77
N ASP A 51 10.54 -9.66 27.17
CA ASP A 51 10.52 -9.16 28.55
C ASP A 51 9.45 -9.85 29.44
N GLY A 52 8.71 -10.82 28.88
CA GLY A 52 7.63 -11.53 29.57
C GLY A 52 6.28 -10.82 29.54
N SER A 53 6.18 -9.63 28.95
CA SER A 53 4.91 -8.94 28.76
C SER A 53 4.06 -9.63 27.68
N MET A 54 2.74 -9.38 27.73
CA MET A 54 1.77 -9.99 26.82
C MET A 54 0.76 -8.97 26.31
N LEU A 55 0.39 -9.07 25.02
CA LEU A 55 -0.66 -8.26 24.40
C LEU A 55 -1.64 -9.15 23.63
N VAL A 56 -2.92 -8.80 23.69
CA VAL A 56 -3.98 -9.46 22.93
C VAL A 56 -4.61 -8.45 21.97
N GLY A 57 -4.74 -8.83 20.71
CA GLY A 57 -5.39 -8.00 19.70
C GLY A 57 -5.36 -8.67 18.34
N TYR A 58 -5.43 -7.87 17.29
CA TYR A 58 -5.47 -8.35 15.91
C TYR A 58 -4.25 -7.87 15.13
N VAL A 59 -3.73 -8.70 14.23
CA VAL A 59 -2.62 -8.35 13.32
C VAL A 59 -2.98 -8.68 11.87
N LYS A 60 -2.41 -7.95 10.91
CA LYS A 60 -2.59 -8.22 9.47
C LYS A 60 -1.81 -9.45 9.00
N GLU A 61 -0.66 -9.72 9.62
CA GLU A 61 0.22 -10.84 9.26
C GLU A 61 0.94 -11.37 10.50
N LEU A 62 1.24 -12.67 10.52
CA LEU A 62 1.94 -13.34 11.63
C LEU A 62 3.47 -13.25 11.52
N GLY A 63 3.97 -12.86 10.36
CA GLY A 63 5.38 -12.65 10.11
C GLY A 63 5.71 -11.17 9.99
N VAL A 64 6.98 -10.89 9.77
CA VAL A 64 7.42 -9.59 9.27
C VAL A 64 6.73 -9.34 7.93
N SER A 65 5.91 -8.28 7.84
CA SER A 65 5.20 -7.93 6.61
C SER A 65 6.13 -7.92 5.40
N LYS A 66 5.68 -8.41 4.24
CA LYS A 66 6.46 -8.32 2.99
C LYS A 66 6.68 -6.87 2.53
N GLU A 67 5.81 -5.95 2.92
CA GLU A 67 6.00 -4.50 2.75
C GLU A 67 6.93 -3.92 3.83
N GLY A 68 7.10 -4.64 4.94
CA GLY A 68 8.07 -4.37 5.99
C GLY A 68 9.38 -5.09 5.73
N THR A 69 10.17 -4.62 4.75
CA THR A 69 11.54 -5.12 4.60
C THR A 69 12.31 -4.85 5.91
N VAL A 70 12.55 -5.90 6.70
CA VAL A 70 13.41 -5.81 7.89
C VAL A 70 14.86 -5.79 7.43
N TYR A 71 15.32 -4.60 7.12
CA TYR A 71 16.74 -4.29 7.13
C TYR A 71 17.23 -4.45 8.57
N VAL A 72 18.39 -5.08 8.77
CA VAL A 72 19.08 -5.00 10.06
C VAL A 72 19.38 -3.50 10.30
N GLY A 73 18.64 -2.87 11.22
CA GLY A 73 18.64 -1.42 11.43
C GLY A 73 17.47 -0.63 10.81
N GLY A 74 16.47 -1.29 10.22
CA GLY A 74 15.24 -0.68 9.68
C GLY A 74 14.06 -0.66 10.66
N SER A 75 12.97 0.02 10.30
CA SER A 75 11.76 0.13 11.11
C SER A 75 10.99 -1.20 11.14
N SER A 76 11.05 -1.92 12.26
CA SER A 76 10.28 -3.14 12.56
C SER A 76 8.93 -2.82 13.25
N THR A 77 8.35 -1.68 12.87
CA THR A 77 7.10 -1.16 13.43
C THR A 77 5.92 -1.98 12.93
N ASN A 78 5.22 -2.66 13.83
CA ASN A 78 4.05 -3.48 13.53
C ASN A 78 2.82 -2.92 14.27
N TYR A 79 1.66 -3.05 13.63
CA TYR A 79 0.42 -2.49 14.15
C TYR A 79 -0.43 -3.57 14.80
N LEU A 80 -1.03 -3.21 15.94
CA LEU A 80 -2.06 -3.97 16.61
C LEU A 80 -3.42 -3.31 16.34
N TYR A 81 -4.40 -4.12 15.98
CA TYR A 81 -5.73 -3.67 15.61
C TYR A 81 -6.78 -4.17 16.62
N ASP A 82 -7.90 -3.46 16.71
CA ASP A 82 -9.12 -3.96 17.33
C ASP A 82 -9.95 -4.85 16.37
N ALA A 83 -11.09 -5.34 16.85
CA ALA A 83 -12.00 -6.16 16.06
C ALA A 83 -12.67 -5.40 14.89
N GLY A 84 -12.67 -4.06 14.93
CA GLY A 84 -13.16 -3.19 13.86
C GLY A 84 -12.08 -2.82 12.85
N GLY A 85 -10.84 -3.25 13.06
CA GLY A 85 -9.71 -2.92 12.20
C GLY A 85 -9.11 -1.53 12.44
N HIS A 86 -9.39 -0.90 13.59
CA HIS A 86 -8.72 0.32 13.99
C HIS A 86 -7.40 0.00 14.67
N VAL A 87 -6.36 0.79 14.39
CA VAL A 87 -5.08 0.67 15.07
C VAL A 87 -5.25 1.11 16.52
N ILE A 88 -4.94 0.20 17.44
CA ILE A 88 -4.97 0.43 18.90
C ILE A 88 -3.58 0.43 19.53
N GLY A 89 -2.56 0.05 18.77
CA GLY A 89 -1.19 0.00 19.27
C GLY A 89 -0.16 -0.26 18.19
N VAL A 90 1.08 -0.04 18.59
CA VAL A 90 2.26 -0.26 17.77
C VAL A 90 3.28 -1.02 18.60
N PHE A 91 3.88 -2.06 18.02
CA PHE A 91 4.89 -2.87 18.68
C PHE A 91 6.07 -3.15 17.76
N ASN A 92 7.22 -3.45 18.36
CA ASN A 92 8.41 -3.82 17.63
C ASN A 92 8.51 -5.35 17.54
N TYR A 93 8.50 -5.89 16.31
CA TYR A 93 8.59 -7.34 16.09
C TYR A 93 9.89 -7.97 16.60
N SER A 94 10.99 -7.21 16.69
CA SER A 94 12.27 -7.74 17.19
C SER A 94 12.22 -8.14 18.67
N HIS A 95 11.24 -7.62 19.42
CA HIS A 95 11.05 -7.97 20.83
C HIS A 95 10.02 -9.09 21.02
N VAL A 96 9.35 -9.54 19.96
CA VAL A 96 8.36 -10.63 20.03
C VAL A 96 9.09 -11.96 20.13
N SER A 97 8.79 -12.73 21.17
CA SER A 97 9.27 -14.11 21.32
C SER A 97 8.46 -15.06 20.45
N TYR A 98 7.13 -14.99 20.53
CA TYR A 98 6.22 -15.73 19.66
C TYR A 98 4.82 -15.09 19.66
N MET A 99 4.06 -15.41 18.62
CA MET A 99 2.63 -15.10 18.54
C MET A 99 1.83 -16.38 18.54
N LYS A 100 0.79 -16.42 19.36
CA LYS A 100 -0.18 -17.51 19.41
C LYS A 100 -1.48 -17.06 18.78
N VAL A 101 -1.92 -17.75 17.74
CA VAL A 101 -3.24 -17.50 17.14
C VAL A 101 -4.31 -18.01 18.10
N ILE A 102 -5.28 -17.15 18.41
CA ILE A 102 -6.39 -17.45 19.31
C ILE A 102 -7.72 -17.21 18.58
N LYS A 103 -8.79 -17.91 19.01
CA LYS A 103 -10.14 -17.73 18.46
C LYS A 103 -10.85 -16.52 19.07
#